data_AF-A0A2N8UEI7-F1
#
_entry.id   AF-A0A2N8UEI7-F1
#
_cell.length_a   1.000
_cell.length_b   1.000
_cell.length_c   1.000
_cell.angle_alpha   90.00
_cell.angle_beta   90.00
_cell.angle_gamma   90.00
#
_symmetry.space_group_name_H-M   'P 1'
#
loop_
_entity.id
_entity.type
_entity.pdbx_description
1 polymer ?
#
loop_
_entity_poly.entity_id
_entity_poly.type
_entity_poly.pdbx_seq_one_letter_code
_entity_poly.pdbx_strand_id
1 'polypeptide(L)'
;MSSSSSSSSPSTSTSQYEQYVAEDVAYHKASTPISEMPSCTDMFDKWAQCFALGPQLKAVYRYGGVQDCKAKLDDFKYCLTMKGMSQEEKYEAWIQRKAQTTAGKRLGRESAENVWQIRRDPNESVKTKAEASGTIV
;
A
#
# COMPACT_ATOMS: atom_id res chain seq x y z
N MET A 1 46.43 16.17 -6.17
CA MET A 1 45.66 15.61 -7.30
C MET A 1 45.29 14.19 -6.91
N SER A 2 44.06 13.76 -6.66
CA SER A 2 42.75 14.40 -6.59
C SER A 2 41.92 13.50 -5.67
N SER A 3 41.25 14.06 -4.68
CA SER A 3 40.31 13.33 -3.84
C SER A 3 39.01 13.16 -4.63
N SER A 4 38.61 11.92 -4.92
CA SER A 4 37.30 11.63 -5.53
C SER A 4 36.33 11.21 -4.42
N SER A 5 35.48 12.15 -4.04
CA SER A 5 34.39 11.96 -3.10
C SER A 5 33.24 11.19 -3.76
N SER A 6 32.88 10.05 -3.17
CA SER A 6 31.69 9.27 -3.53
C SER A 6 30.46 9.89 -2.89
N SER A 7 29.60 10.55 -3.67
CA SER A 7 28.32 11.10 -3.19
C SER A 7 27.16 10.19 -3.60
N SER A 8 26.56 9.50 -2.62
CA SER A 8 25.32 8.73 -2.74
C SER A 8 24.09 9.65 -2.68
N SER A 9 23.23 9.61 -3.71
CA SER A 9 22.03 10.45 -3.87
C SER A 9 20.81 9.94 -3.08
N PRO A 10 20.21 10.74 -2.17
CA PRO A 10 18.96 10.41 -1.47
C PRO A 10 17.71 11.14 -1.99
N SER A 11 17.75 11.83 -3.14
CA SER A 11 16.68 12.74 -3.59
C SER A 11 15.58 12.13 -4.48
N THR A 12 15.84 11.04 -5.22
CA THR A 12 14.88 10.48 -6.18
C THR A 12 13.73 9.70 -5.54
N SER A 13 13.98 9.03 -4.41
CA SER A 13 12.98 8.17 -3.74
C SER A 13 11.83 8.96 -3.10
N THR A 14 12.12 10.14 -2.54
CA THR A 14 11.10 10.99 -1.92
C THR A 14 10.12 11.54 -2.95
N SER A 15 10.62 12.01 -4.10
CA SER A 15 9.77 12.49 -5.19
C SER A 15 8.89 11.38 -5.78
N GLN A 16 9.41 10.14 -5.83
CA GLN A 16 8.64 8.99 -6.33
C GLN A 16 7.54 8.57 -5.35
N TYR A 17 7.82 8.59 -4.05
CA TYR A 17 6.81 8.31 -3.02
C TYR A 17 5.63 9.27 -3.10
N GLU A 18 5.88 10.57 -3.20
CA GLU A 18 4.84 11.59 -3.29
C GLU A 18 3.94 11.39 -4.52
N GLN A 19 4.54 11.05 -5.67
CA GLN A 19 3.80 10.72 -6.89
C GLN A 19 2.88 9.51 -6.70
N TYR A 20 3.38 8.43 -6.07
CA TYR A 20 2.57 7.25 -5.80
C TYR A 20 1.46 7.51 -4.80
N VAL A 21 1.69 8.32 -3.77
CA VAL A 21 0.64 8.72 -2.84
C VAL A 21 -0.45 9.49 -3.58
N ALA A 22 -0.10 10.45 -4.43
CA ALA A 22 -1.08 11.23 -5.19
C ALA A 22 -1.92 10.34 -6.14
N GLU A 23 -1.27 9.41 -6.84
CA GLU A 23 -1.95 8.44 -7.70
C GLU A 23 -2.87 7.50 -6.90
N ASP A 24 -2.38 6.96 -5.78
CA ASP A 24 -3.16 6.05 -4.93
C ASP A 24 -4.35 6.77 -4.29
N VAL A 25 -4.22 8.03 -3.90
CA VAL A 25 -5.35 8.84 -3.43
C VAL A 25 -6.43 8.92 -4.51
N ALA A 26 -6.06 9.24 -5.75
CA ALA A 26 -7.03 9.30 -6.86
C ALA A 26 -7.71 7.94 -7.09
N TYR A 27 -6.95 6.85 -7.05
CA TYR A 27 -7.47 5.49 -7.22
C TYR A 27 -8.41 5.07 -6.07
N HIS A 28 -8.04 5.35 -4.82
CA HIS A 28 -8.88 5.03 -3.67
C HIS A 28 -10.16 5.86 -3.66
N LYS A 29 -10.10 7.15 -4.01
CA LYS A 29 -11.32 7.98 -4.13
C LYS A 29 -12.27 7.48 -5.22
N ALA A 30 -11.73 6.98 -6.33
CA ALA A 30 -12.53 6.41 -7.42
C ALA A 30 -13.15 5.05 -7.05
N SER A 31 -12.45 4.23 -6.27
CA SER A 31 -12.89 2.87 -5.92
C SER A 31 -13.79 2.79 -4.69
N THR A 32 -13.66 3.71 -3.73
CA THR A 32 -14.45 3.71 -2.50
C THR A 32 -15.12 5.07 -2.30
N PRO A 33 -16.41 5.24 -2.65
CA PRO A 33 -17.12 6.48 -2.35
C PRO A 33 -17.34 6.66 -0.84
N ILE A 34 -17.64 7.89 -0.41
CA ILE A 34 -17.80 8.26 1.00
C ILE A 34 -18.85 7.40 1.73
N SER A 35 -19.92 6.99 1.03
CA SER A 35 -20.99 6.15 1.57
C SER A 35 -20.55 4.72 1.90
N GLU A 36 -19.53 4.22 1.20
CA GLU A 36 -18.98 2.86 1.34
C GLU A 36 -17.75 2.82 2.27
N MET A 37 -17.44 3.94 2.95
CA MET A 37 -16.35 3.99 3.91
C MET A 37 -16.67 3.03 5.07
N PRO A 38 -15.77 2.08 5.40
CA PRO A 38 -16.06 1.11 6.43
C PRO A 38 -16.12 1.75 7.82
N SER A 39 -17.01 1.24 8.65
CA SER A 39 -17.16 1.67 10.03
C SER A 39 -16.03 1.10 10.93
N CYS A 40 -15.86 1.66 12.12
CA CYS A 40 -14.87 1.13 13.07
C CYS A 40 -15.21 -0.29 13.55
N THR A 41 -16.49 -0.67 13.56
CA THR A 41 -16.93 -2.04 13.83
C THR A 41 -16.50 -2.98 12.72
N ASP A 42 -16.59 -2.57 11.45
CA ASP A 42 -16.12 -3.39 10.33
C ASP A 42 -14.59 -3.61 10.39
N MET A 43 -13.83 -2.61 10.83
CA MET A 43 -12.38 -2.74 11.01
C MET A 43 -12.05 -3.67 12.19
N PHE A 44 -12.83 -3.59 13.27
CA PHE A 44 -12.71 -4.52 14.38
C PHE A 44 -12.99 -5.96 13.94
N ASP A 45 -14.07 -6.19 13.19
CA ASP A 45 -14.43 -7.53 12.71
C ASP A 45 -13.32 -8.11 11.82
N LYS A 46 -12.74 -7.31 10.92
CA LYS A 46 -11.59 -7.76 10.10
C LYS A 46 -10.37 -8.11 10.94
N TRP A 47 -10.13 -7.39 12.03
CA TRP A 47 -9.05 -7.71 12.96
C TRP A 47 -9.34 -8.98 13.75
N ALA A 48 -10.55 -9.14 14.30
CA ALA A 48 -10.96 -10.33 15.03
C ALA A 48 -10.94 -11.59 14.16
N GLN A 49 -11.39 -11.48 12.89
CA GLN A 49 -11.35 -12.55 11.91
C GLN A 49 -9.92 -13.03 11.61
N CYS A 50 -8.90 -12.19 11.78
CA CYS A 50 -7.51 -12.60 11.62
C CYS A 50 -7.11 -13.68 12.65
N PHE A 51 -7.66 -13.64 13.86
CA PHE A 51 -7.40 -14.64 14.90
C PHE A 51 -8.30 -15.87 14.80
N ALA A 52 -9.21 -15.92 13.83
CA ALA A 52 -10.03 -17.11 13.62
C ALA A 52 -9.15 -18.32 13.29
N LEU A 53 -9.54 -19.49 13.81
CA LEU A 53 -8.75 -20.73 13.70
C LEU A 53 -8.50 -21.14 12.24
N GLY A 54 -9.48 -20.93 11.35
CA GLY A 54 -9.36 -21.31 9.93
C GLY A 54 -8.22 -20.58 9.21
N PRO A 55 -8.23 -19.23 9.15
CA PRO A 55 -7.14 -18.44 8.58
C PRO A 55 -5.77 -18.74 9.19
N GLN A 56 -5.69 -18.92 10.51
CA GLN A 56 -4.43 -19.21 11.19
C GLN A 56 -3.87 -20.59 10.84
N LEU A 57 -4.72 -21.63 10.74
CA LEU A 57 -4.27 -22.95 10.31
C LEU A 57 -3.74 -22.93 8.87
N LYS A 58 -4.45 -22.22 7.97
CA LYS A 58 -4.02 -22.08 6.58
C LYS A 58 -2.68 -21.34 6.45
N ALA A 59 -2.45 -20.38 7.32
CA ALA A 59 -1.21 -19.63 7.38
C ALA A 59 -0.04 -20.47 7.87
N VAL A 60 -0.24 -21.25 8.93
CA VAL A 60 0.78 -22.20 9.40
C VAL A 60 1.12 -23.20 8.30
N TYR A 61 0.11 -23.72 7.58
CA TYR A 61 0.34 -24.63 6.46
C TYR A 61 1.12 -23.99 5.30
N ARG A 62 0.80 -22.74 4.91
CA ARG A 62 1.41 -22.08 3.74
C ARG A 62 2.75 -21.42 4.02
N TYR A 63 2.89 -20.81 5.19
CA TYR A 63 3.99 -19.91 5.52
C TYR A 63 4.80 -20.37 6.74
N GLY A 64 4.38 -21.47 7.41
CA GLY A 64 5.10 -22.02 8.57
C GLY A 64 4.94 -21.22 9.86
N GLY A 65 4.00 -20.26 9.91
CA GLY A 65 3.78 -19.42 11.08
C GLY A 65 2.37 -18.83 11.13
N VAL A 66 2.03 -18.27 12.29
CA VAL A 66 0.78 -17.51 12.47
C VAL A 66 0.79 -16.24 11.63
N GLN A 67 -0.38 -15.79 11.17
CA GLN A 67 -0.48 -14.53 10.43
C GLN A 67 -0.15 -13.34 11.33
N ASP A 68 0.55 -12.34 10.76
CA ASP A 68 0.70 -11.04 11.40
C ASP A 68 -0.60 -10.23 11.24
N CYS A 69 -1.34 -10.10 12.34
CA CYS A 69 -2.58 -9.33 12.41
C CYS A 69 -2.38 -7.85 12.75
N LYS A 70 -1.13 -7.38 12.90
CA LYS A 70 -0.81 -6.01 13.35
C LYS A 70 -1.38 -4.94 12.43
N ALA A 71 -1.28 -5.11 11.12
CA ALA A 71 -1.79 -4.12 10.17
C ALA A 71 -3.30 -3.87 10.36
N LYS A 72 -4.08 -4.93 10.61
CA LYS A 72 -5.53 -4.82 10.87
C LYS A 72 -5.84 -4.16 12.21
N LEU A 73 -5.02 -4.44 13.22
CA LEU A 73 -5.13 -3.77 14.51
C LEU A 73 -4.84 -2.27 14.39
N ASP A 74 -3.83 -1.89 13.61
CA ASP A 74 -3.46 -0.50 13.38
C ASP A 74 -4.54 0.24 12.56
N ASP A 75 -5.24 -0.44 11.65
CA ASP A 75 -6.43 0.08 10.98
C ASP A 75 -7.55 0.40 11.97
N PHE A 76 -7.86 -0.55 12.87
CA PHE A 76 -8.87 -0.38 13.90
C PHE A 76 -8.53 0.75 14.88
N LYS A 77 -7.31 0.77 15.42
CA LYS A 77 -6.85 1.82 16.35
C LYS A 77 -6.96 3.21 15.76
N TYR A 78 -6.58 3.36 14.50
CA TYR A 78 -6.68 4.65 13.82
C TYR A 78 -8.12 5.09 13.63
N CYS A 79 -9.04 4.17 13.29
CA CYS A 79 -10.46 4.49 13.24
C CYS A 79 -10.97 5.08 14.56
N LEU A 80 -10.54 4.52 15.70
CA LEU A 80 -10.89 5.04 17.02
C LEU A 80 -10.33 6.46 17.25
N THR A 81 -9.11 6.77 16.76
CA THR A 81 -8.53 8.11 16.89
C THR A 81 -9.28 9.17 16.09
N MET A 82 -9.98 8.79 15.01
CA MET A 82 -10.73 9.71 14.16
C MET A 82 -12.18 9.97 14.63
N LYS A 83 -12.61 9.38 15.75
CA LYS A 83 -14.03 9.42 16.20
C LYS A 83 -14.62 10.85 16.27
N GLY A 84 -13.81 11.84 16.62
CA GLY A 84 -14.23 13.24 16.79
C GLY A 84 -14.26 14.12 15.53
N MET A 85 -13.83 13.62 14.37
CA MET A 85 -13.78 14.40 13.12
C MET A 85 -15.13 14.39 12.37
N SER A 86 -15.33 15.33 11.44
CA SER A 86 -16.47 15.30 10.52
C SER A 86 -16.41 14.08 9.59
N GLN A 87 -17.51 13.73 8.92
CA GLN A 87 -17.54 12.55 8.04
C GLN A 87 -16.60 12.73 6.84
N GLU A 88 -16.53 13.94 6.30
CA GLU A 88 -15.68 14.31 5.17
C GLU A 88 -14.20 14.28 5.58
N GLU A 89 -13.87 14.83 6.75
CA GLU A 89 -12.51 14.81 7.29
C GLU A 89 -12.03 13.38 7.58
N LYS A 90 -12.92 12.53 8.15
CA LYS A 90 -12.64 11.11 8.37
C LYS A 90 -12.30 10.39 7.07
N TYR A 91 -13.09 10.64 6.04
CA TYR A 91 -12.91 10.02 4.74
C TYR A 91 -11.58 10.44 4.09
N GLU A 92 -11.28 11.74 4.06
CA GLU A 92 -10.03 12.25 3.50
C GLU A 92 -8.81 11.71 4.25
N ALA A 93 -8.84 11.72 5.59
CA ALA A 93 -7.76 11.16 6.41
C ALA A 93 -7.58 9.65 6.19
N TRP A 94 -8.69 8.90 6.10
CA TRP A 94 -8.66 7.46 5.85
C TRP A 94 -8.08 7.13 4.47
N ILE A 95 -8.54 7.82 3.41
CA ILE A 95 -8.01 7.66 2.05
C ILE A 95 -6.53 7.98 2.00
N GLN A 96 -6.11 9.09 2.62
CA GLN A 96 -4.71 9.51 2.64
C GLN A 96 -3.83 8.46 3.31
N ARG A 97 -4.23 7.94 4.47
CA ARG A 97 -3.48 6.87 5.16
C ARG A 97 -3.42 5.58 4.34
N LYS A 98 -4.53 5.21 3.70
CA LYS A 98 -4.60 4.03 2.82
C LYS A 98 -3.65 4.19 1.63
N ALA A 99 -3.62 5.37 1.01
CA ALA A 99 -2.69 5.72 -0.06
C ALA A 99 -1.23 5.65 0.39
N GLN A 100 -0.88 6.23 1.54
CA GLN A 100 0.47 6.15 2.10
C GLN A 100 0.91 4.71 2.38
N THR A 101 0.00 3.88 2.88
CA THR A 101 0.26 2.46 3.15
C THR A 101 0.48 1.69 1.85
N THR A 102 -0.33 1.94 0.81
CA THR A 102 -0.15 1.31 -0.50
C THR A 102 1.14 1.78 -1.17
N ALA A 103 1.44 3.08 -1.17
CA ALA A 103 2.68 3.63 -1.70
C ALA A 103 3.92 3.03 -1.02
N GLY A 104 3.89 2.86 0.31
CA GLY A 104 4.95 2.19 1.05
C GLY A 104 5.17 0.73 0.60
N LYS A 105 4.08 -0.01 0.34
CA LYS A 105 4.16 -1.38 -0.19
C LYS A 105 4.66 -1.43 -1.63
N ARG A 106 4.26 -0.46 -2.46
CA ARG A 106 4.69 -0.34 -3.87
C ARG A 106 6.19 -0.13 -4.01
N LEU A 107 6.79 0.62 -3.08
CA LEU A 107 8.24 0.82 -2.98
C LEU A 107 8.97 -0.36 -2.32
N GLY A 108 8.23 -1.25 -1.64
CA GLY A 108 8.77 -2.43 -0.99
C GLY A 108 9.38 -3.42 -1.98
N ARG A 109 10.35 -4.22 -1.51
CA ARG A 109 11.02 -5.25 -2.33
C ARG A 109 10.05 -6.31 -2.85
N GLU A 110 8.98 -6.58 -2.11
CA GLU A 110 7.93 -7.54 -2.44
C GLU A 110 6.89 -7.01 -3.44
N SER A 111 7.03 -5.76 -3.90
CA SER A 111 6.16 -5.18 -4.91
C SER A 111 6.34 -5.87 -6.27
N ALA A 112 5.22 -6.21 -6.89
CA ALA A 112 5.19 -6.73 -8.26
C ALA A 112 5.70 -5.69 -9.29
N GLU A 113 5.65 -4.40 -8.96
CA GLU A 113 6.10 -3.29 -9.81
C GLU A 113 7.64 -3.23 -9.95
N ASN A 114 8.36 -4.07 -9.20
CA ASN A 114 9.79 -4.29 -9.41
C ASN A 114 10.08 -5.15 -10.64
N VAL A 115 9.13 -6.01 -11.03
CA VAL A 115 9.27 -6.94 -12.17
C VAL A 115 8.44 -6.47 -13.35
N TRP A 116 7.21 -6.01 -13.10
CA TRP A 116 6.22 -5.69 -14.12
C TRP A 116 5.97 -4.19 -14.22
N GLN A 117 5.69 -3.69 -15.42
CA GLN A 117 5.21 -2.32 -15.60
C GLN A 117 3.68 -2.25 -15.51
N ILE A 118 3.18 -1.18 -14.89
CA ILE A 118 1.74 -0.93 -14.81
C ILE A 118 1.21 -0.61 -16.20
N ARG A 119 0.15 -1.32 -16.62
CA ARG A 119 -0.53 -1.04 -17.87
C ARG A 119 -1.54 0.09 -17.65
N ARG A 120 -1.35 1.21 -18.37
CA ARG A 120 -2.31 2.32 -18.41
C ARG A 120 -3.37 2.11 -19.48
N ASP A 121 -2.98 1.50 -20.60
CA ASP A 121 -3.89 1.10 -21.67
C ASP A 121 -4.18 -0.41 -21.59
N PRO A 122 -5.45 -0.84 -21.56
CA PRO A 122 -5.81 -2.26 -21.51
C PRO A 122 -5.39 -3.05 -22.76
N ASN A 123 -5.19 -2.39 -23.90
CA ASN A 123 -4.81 -3.04 -25.17
C ASN A 123 -3.30 -3.17 -25.34
N GLU A 124 -2.50 -2.56 -24.46
CA GLU A 124 -1.05 -2.66 -24.53
C GLU A 124 -0.57 -4.05 -24.09
N SER A 125 0.47 -4.56 -24.76
CA SER A 125 1.10 -5.83 -24.38
C SER A 125 1.74 -5.74 -22.98
N VAL A 126 1.79 -6.87 -22.28
CA VAL A 126 2.44 -6.94 -20.97
C VAL A 126 3.95 -6.80 -21.17
N LYS A 127 4.55 -5.82 -20.49
CA LYS A 127 6.00 -5.58 -20.51
C LYS A 127 6.60 -5.72 -19.12
N THR A 128 7.77 -6.32 -19.06
CA THR A 128 8.61 -6.30 -17.85
C THR A 128 9.33 -4.96 -17.74
N LYS A 129 9.76 -4.61 -16.52
CA LYS A 129 10.50 -3.37 -16.26
C LYS A 129 11.85 -3.33 -16.99
N ALA A 130 12.48 -4.49 -17.19
CA ALA A 130 13.74 -4.63 -17.92
C ALA A 130 13.56 -4.32 -19.42
N GLU A 131 12.54 -4.91 -20.06
CA GLU A 131 12.23 -4.69 -21.48
C GLU A 131 11.95 -3.21 -21.77
N ALA A 132 11.22 -2.55 -20.89
CA ALA A 132 10.86 -1.15 -21.07
C ALA A 132 11.95 -0.15 -20.65
N SER A 133 12.97 -0.58 -19.89
CA SER A 133 14.16 0.24 -19.63
C SER A 133 15.26 0.06 -20.69
N GLY A 134 14.99 -0.72 -21.76
CA GLY A 134 15.93 -0.97 -22.84
C GLY A 134 17.21 -1.70 -22.42
N THR A 135 17.22 -2.31 -21.23
CA THR A 135 18.35 -3.11 -20.75
C THR A 135 18.21 -4.52 -21.30
N ILE A 136 18.72 -4.72 -22.51
CA ILE A 136 18.87 -6.03 -23.13
C ILE A 136 19.98 -6.75 -22.33
N VAL A 137 19.64 -7.90 -21.75
CA VAL A 137 20.64 -8.84 -21.19
C VAL A 137 21.29 -9.59 -22.35
#